data_AF-A0A367M6I0-F1
#
_entry.id   AF-A0A367M6I0-F1
#
_cell.length_a   1.000
_cell.length_b   1.000
_cell.length_c   1.000
_cell.angle_alpha   90.00
_cell.angle_beta   90.00
_cell.angle_gamma   90.00
#
_symmetry.space_group_name_H-M   'P 1'
#
loop_
_entity.id
_entity.type
_entity.pdbx_description
1 polymer ?
#
loop_
_entity_poly.entity_id
_entity_poly.type
_entity_poly.pdbx_seq_one_letter_code
_entity_poly.pdbx_strand_id
1 'polypeptide(L)'
;AAAKPAPAPAAKPASGGGAGSQWYRNQSGGNFALQILGTGSEANAQAFIRQQGGGDFRYFKKTLQGKPFYVVTYGSFPNRAAALAAVKKLPSKVQAGKPWPRTFASIQQEIGQAH
;
A
#
# COMPACT_ATOMS: atom_id res chain seq x y z
N ALA A 1 9.24 20.47 21.64
CA ALA A 1 8.38 19.26 21.79
C ALA A 1 7.37 19.27 20.65
N ALA A 2 7.42 18.30 19.73
CA ALA A 2 6.44 18.20 18.63
C ALA A 2 5.58 16.95 18.85
N ALA A 3 4.29 17.20 19.01
CA ALA A 3 3.29 16.26 19.47
C ALA A 3 3.04 15.13 18.46
N LYS A 4 2.88 13.93 19.02
CA LYS A 4 2.28 12.74 18.41
C LYS A 4 0.88 13.06 17.86
N PRO A 5 0.50 12.51 16.70
CA PRO A 5 -0.84 12.03 16.49
C PRO A 5 -0.86 10.52 16.76
N ALA A 6 -1.51 10.13 17.85
CA ALA A 6 -1.96 8.78 18.14
C ALA A 6 -3.25 8.49 17.32
N PRO A 7 -3.67 7.22 17.23
CA PRO A 7 -4.31 6.61 16.07
C PRO A 7 -5.82 6.89 15.97
N ALA A 8 -6.33 7.03 14.75
CA ALA A 8 -7.78 6.94 14.50
C ALA A 8 -8.19 5.46 14.36
N PRO A 9 -9.15 4.96 15.15
CA PRO A 9 -9.65 3.60 15.05
C PRO A 9 -10.66 3.44 13.90
N ALA A 10 -10.55 2.30 13.20
CA ALA A 10 -11.57 1.57 12.44
C ALA A 10 -12.53 2.35 11.50
N ALA A 11 -12.34 2.15 10.19
CA ALA A 11 -13.46 1.97 9.27
C ALA A 11 -13.29 0.62 8.53
N LYS A 12 -14.39 -0.13 8.55
CA LYS A 12 -14.64 -1.49 8.02
C LYS A 12 -14.06 -1.75 6.61
N PRO A 13 -13.82 -3.04 6.26
CA PRO A 13 -13.17 -3.44 5.03
C PRO A 13 -14.08 -3.16 3.84
N ALA A 14 -13.72 -2.19 3.01
CA ALA A 14 -14.39 -2.00 1.72
C ALA A 14 -13.78 -3.00 0.72
N SER A 15 -14.33 -4.21 0.75
CA SER A 15 -14.41 -5.09 -0.40
C SER A 15 -15.09 -4.35 -1.57
N GLY A 16 -14.54 -4.44 -2.78
CA GLY A 16 -15.22 -4.00 -4.01
C GLY A 16 -14.47 -2.91 -4.77
N GLY A 17 -14.21 -3.15 -6.06
CA GLY A 17 -13.34 -2.38 -6.92
C GLY A 17 -13.57 -0.86 -6.87
N GLY A 18 -12.48 -0.10 -6.72
CA GLY A 18 -12.47 1.37 -6.67
C GLY A 18 -12.17 1.96 -5.28
N ALA A 19 -12.47 1.24 -4.21
CA ALA A 19 -12.33 1.73 -2.82
C ALA A 19 -10.87 1.82 -2.32
N GLY A 20 -9.95 1.04 -2.89
CA GLY A 20 -8.53 1.10 -2.54
C GLY A 20 -7.96 2.51 -2.73
N SER A 21 -8.29 3.13 -3.86
CA SER A 21 -7.80 4.44 -4.28
C SER A 21 -8.18 5.57 -3.33
N GLN A 22 -9.40 5.56 -2.78
CA GLN A 22 -9.84 6.60 -1.85
C GLN A 22 -9.05 6.55 -0.55
N TRP A 23 -8.76 5.35 -0.03
CA TRP A 23 -7.93 5.22 1.18
C TRP A 23 -6.55 5.84 0.97
N TYR A 24 -5.88 5.55 -0.17
CA TYR A 24 -4.58 6.17 -0.51
C TYR A 24 -4.70 7.70 -0.66
N ARG A 25 -5.78 8.21 -1.27
CA ARG A 25 -6.04 9.65 -1.43
C ARG A 25 -6.31 10.35 -0.10
N ASN A 26 -6.84 9.63 0.88
CA ASN A 26 -7.11 10.15 2.23
C ASN A 26 -5.87 10.12 3.15
N GLN A 27 -4.77 9.50 2.72
CA GLN A 27 -3.51 9.52 3.46
C GLN A 27 -2.74 10.82 3.18
N SER A 28 -1.93 11.24 4.15
CA SER A 28 -0.99 12.36 3.96
C SER A 28 0.06 11.98 2.90
N GLY A 29 0.27 12.83 1.90
CA GLY A 29 1.24 12.58 0.83
C GLY A 29 2.68 12.39 1.32
N GLY A 30 3.01 12.96 2.50
CA GLY A 30 4.31 12.80 3.17
C GLY A 30 4.52 11.45 3.85
N ASN A 31 3.47 10.63 3.99
CA ASN A 31 3.59 9.29 4.52
C ASN A 31 4.22 8.34 3.49
N PHE A 32 4.66 7.18 3.96
CA PHE A 32 5.28 6.12 3.21
C PHE A 32 4.46 4.83 3.32
N ALA A 33 4.25 4.14 2.21
CA ALA A 33 3.75 2.77 2.15
C ALA A 33 4.91 1.84 1.76
N LEU A 34 4.88 0.59 2.22
CA LEU A 34 5.81 -0.42 1.72
C LEU A 34 5.17 -1.10 0.51
N GLN A 35 5.75 -0.94 -0.68
CA GLN A 35 5.36 -1.75 -1.82
C GLN A 35 5.96 -3.14 -1.66
N ILE A 36 5.07 -4.15 -1.59
CA ILE A 36 5.44 -5.54 -1.40
C ILE A 36 5.57 -6.26 -2.74
N LEU A 37 4.59 -6.06 -3.61
CA LEU A 37 4.48 -6.77 -4.89
C LEU A 37 3.82 -5.84 -5.93
N GLY A 38 4.26 -5.94 -7.17
CA GLY A 38 3.55 -5.39 -8.32
C GLY A 38 3.27 -6.50 -9.32
N THR A 39 2.02 -6.62 -9.78
CA THR A 39 1.62 -7.67 -10.73
C THR A 39 0.63 -7.12 -11.75
N GLY A 40 0.68 -7.61 -12.98
CA GLY A 40 -0.28 -7.24 -14.04
C GLY A 40 -1.68 -7.85 -13.84
N SER A 41 -1.87 -8.73 -12.86
CA SER A 41 -3.13 -9.46 -12.64
C SER A 41 -3.70 -9.16 -11.26
N GLU A 42 -4.93 -8.65 -11.21
CA GLU A 42 -5.63 -8.37 -9.94
C GLU A 42 -5.75 -9.62 -9.07
N ALA A 43 -6.05 -10.76 -9.69
CA ALA A 43 -6.17 -12.05 -9.02
C ALA A 43 -4.90 -12.41 -8.23
N ASN A 44 -3.72 -12.13 -8.78
CA ASN A 44 -2.44 -12.39 -8.11
C ASN A 44 -2.24 -11.45 -6.91
N ALA A 45 -2.62 -10.18 -7.04
CA ALA A 45 -2.55 -9.22 -5.95
C ALA A 45 -3.50 -9.62 -4.80
N GLN A 46 -4.75 -9.96 -5.14
CA GLN A 46 -5.74 -10.42 -4.17
C GLN A 46 -5.33 -11.74 -3.51
N ALA A 47 -4.86 -12.72 -4.29
CA ALA A 47 -4.38 -13.98 -3.74
C ALA A 47 -3.23 -13.76 -2.75
N PHE A 48 -2.29 -12.86 -3.07
CA PHE A 48 -1.22 -12.51 -2.15
C PHE A 48 -1.76 -11.92 -0.84
N ILE A 49 -2.68 -10.96 -0.91
CA ILE A 49 -3.28 -10.35 0.28
C ILE A 49 -4.01 -11.38 1.14
N ARG A 50 -4.75 -12.29 0.51
CA ARG A 50 -5.45 -13.40 1.17
C ARG A 50 -4.47 -14.35 1.85
N GLN A 51 -3.34 -14.67 1.20
CA GLN A 51 -2.28 -15.50 1.78
C GLN A 51 -1.60 -14.84 2.99
N GLN A 52 -1.55 -13.50 3.04
CA GLN A 52 -0.97 -12.76 4.15
C GLN A 52 -1.97 -12.43 5.28
N GLY A 53 -3.25 -12.83 5.15
CA GLY A 53 -4.27 -12.60 6.19
C GLY A 53 -4.98 -11.23 6.13
N GLY A 54 -4.79 -10.45 5.07
CA GLY A 54 -5.67 -9.32 4.69
C GLY A 54 -5.70 -8.06 5.55
N GLY A 55 -5.15 -8.05 6.78
CA GLY A 55 -5.34 -6.94 7.73
C GLY A 55 -4.76 -5.58 7.28
N ASP A 56 -3.45 -5.54 7.04
CA ASP A 56 -2.71 -4.30 6.71
C ASP A 56 -2.24 -4.24 5.26
N PHE A 57 -2.52 -5.29 4.48
CA PHE A 57 -2.20 -5.36 3.07
C PHE A 57 -3.34 -4.77 2.25
N ARG A 58 -3.00 -3.80 1.42
CA ARG A 58 -3.92 -3.14 0.51
C ARG A 58 -3.34 -3.18 -0.89
N TYR A 59 -4.19 -3.07 -1.89
CA TYR A 59 -3.71 -2.90 -3.26
C TYR A 59 -4.39 -1.72 -3.94
N PHE A 60 -3.71 -1.16 -4.94
CA PHE A 60 -4.30 -0.21 -5.87
C PHE A 60 -4.03 -0.67 -7.30
N LYS A 61 -4.97 -0.32 -8.17
CA LYS A 61 -4.80 -0.43 -9.62
C LYS A 61 -4.17 0.86 -10.12
N LYS A 62 -3.14 0.73 -10.94
CA LYS A 62 -2.55 1.80 -11.74
C LYS A 62 -2.46 1.35 -13.19
N THR A 63 -2.30 2.31 -14.09
CA THR A 63 -1.96 2.01 -15.48
C THR A 63 -0.46 2.15 -15.63
N LEU A 64 0.23 1.06 -15.94
CA LEU A 64 1.65 1.06 -16.27
C LEU A 64 1.78 0.75 -17.76
N GLN A 65 2.19 1.74 -18.55
CA GLN A 65 2.51 1.54 -19.97
C GLN A 65 1.32 1.00 -20.79
N GLY A 66 0.12 1.56 -20.54
CA GLY A 66 -1.12 1.14 -21.20
C GLY A 66 -1.71 -0.19 -20.68
N LYS A 67 -1.09 -0.82 -19.69
CA LYS A 67 -1.55 -2.09 -19.11
C LYS A 67 -2.00 -1.90 -17.66
N PRO A 68 -3.06 -2.62 -17.22
CA PRO A 68 -3.45 -2.61 -15.82
C PRO A 68 -2.35 -3.24 -14.97
N PHE A 69 -1.98 -2.56 -13.89
CA PHE A 69 -0.94 -2.99 -12.97
C PHE A 69 -1.44 -2.81 -11.54
N TYR A 70 -1.32 -3.86 -10.74
CA TYR A 70 -1.83 -3.94 -9.38
C TYR A 70 -0.65 -3.97 -8.42
N VAL A 71 -0.58 -2.97 -7.56
CA VAL A 71 0.49 -2.82 -6.59
C VAL A 71 -0.06 -3.14 -5.21
N VAL A 72 0.48 -4.17 -4.57
CA VAL A 72 0.21 -4.51 -3.18
C VAL A 72 1.15 -3.71 -2.30
N THR A 73 0.57 -2.96 -1.37
CA THR A 73 1.29 -2.22 -0.34
C THR A 73 0.88 -2.65 1.06
N TYR A 74 1.73 -2.33 2.02
CA TYR A 74 1.51 -2.63 3.43
C TYR A 74 1.64 -1.38 4.29
N GLY A 75 0.62 -1.14 5.12
CA GLY A 75 0.61 -0.10 6.15
C GLY A 75 0.70 1.35 5.64
N SER A 76 0.80 2.28 6.58
CA SER A 76 1.08 3.70 6.36
C SER A 76 2.05 4.18 7.43
N PHE A 77 3.23 4.61 7.00
CA PHE A 77 4.34 4.98 7.87
C PHE A 77 4.61 6.48 7.76
N PRO A 78 4.91 7.18 8.86
CA PRO A 78 5.16 8.62 8.80
C PRO A 78 6.51 8.98 8.15
N ASN A 79 7.44 8.03 8.04
CA ASN A 79 8.76 8.27 7.46
C ASN A 79 9.40 6.97 6.92
N ARG A 80 10.47 7.12 6.14
CA ARG A 80 11.23 6.01 5.56
C ARG A 80 11.81 5.06 6.62
N ALA A 81 12.27 5.56 7.76
CA ALA A 81 12.86 4.73 8.80
C ALA A 81 11.82 3.78 9.44
N ALA A 82 10.61 4.25 9.68
CA ALA A 82 9.48 3.45 10.15
C ALA A 82 9.08 2.39 9.12
N ALA A 83 9.07 2.74 7.83
CA ALA A 83 8.85 1.76 6.76
C ALA A 83 9.94 0.68 6.74
N LEU A 84 11.22 1.05 6.81
CA LEU A 84 12.32 0.08 6.86
C LEU A 84 12.29 -0.81 8.11
N ALA A 85 11.89 -0.26 9.26
CA ALA A 85 11.70 -1.04 10.48
C ALA A 85 10.56 -2.07 10.31
N ALA A 86 9.48 -1.71 9.60
CA ALA A 86 8.39 -2.64 9.30
C ALA A 86 8.81 -3.75 8.33
N VAL A 87 9.70 -3.49 7.35
CA VAL A 87 10.29 -4.55 6.51
C VAL A 87 10.91 -5.66 7.36
N LYS A 88 11.66 -5.29 8.40
CA LYS A 88 12.27 -6.26 9.33
C LYS A 88 11.26 -7.06 10.16
N LYS A 89 10.07 -6.51 10.37
CA LYS A 89 8.96 -7.15 11.12
C LYS A 89 8.09 -8.05 10.24
N LEU A 90 8.17 -7.89 8.92
CA LEU A 90 7.40 -8.67 7.96
C LEU A 90 7.97 -10.09 7.79
N PRO A 91 7.15 -11.08 7.38
CA PRO A 91 7.62 -12.45 7.13
C PRO A 91 8.72 -12.51 6.07
N SER A 92 9.60 -13.50 6.15
CA SER A 92 10.70 -13.70 5.19
C SER A 92 10.22 -13.76 3.73
N LYS A 93 9.01 -14.27 3.49
CA LYS A 93 8.37 -14.31 2.17
C LYS A 93 8.12 -12.92 1.58
N VAL A 94 7.73 -11.98 2.44
CA VAL A 94 7.53 -10.57 2.07
C VAL A 94 8.88 -9.89 1.89
N GLN A 95 9.84 -10.14 2.78
CA GLN A 95 11.20 -9.61 2.68
C GLN A 95 11.93 -10.07 1.41
N ALA A 96 11.69 -11.31 0.96
CA ALA A 96 12.23 -11.86 -0.27
C ALA A 96 11.79 -11.06 -1.51
N GLY A 97 10.61 -10.44 -1.47
CA GLY A 97 10.13 -9.51 -2.50
C GLY A 97 10.88 -8.17 -2.53
N LYS A 98 11.84 -7.94 -1.61
CA LYS A 98 12.58 -6.68 -1.43
C LYS A 98 11.62 -5.48 -1.41
N PRO A 99 10.75 -5.41 -0.39
CA PRO A 99 9.74 -4.37 -0.34
C PRO A 99 10.41 -3.01 -0.24
N TRP A 100 9.97 -2.09 -1.09
CA TRP A 100 10.58 -0.78 -1.20
C TRP A 100 9.60 0.29 -0.71
N PRO A 101 10.07 1.27 0.09
CA PRO A 101 9.23 2.35 0.57
C PRO A 101 8.86 3.29 -0.58
N ARG A 102 7.57 3.54 -0.75
CA ARG A 102 7.01 4.58 -1.63
C ARG A 102 6.30 5.64 -0.83
N THR A 103 6.30 6.87 -1.33
CA THR A 103 5.47 7.93 -0.76
C THR A 103 4.01 7.81 -1.21
N PHE A 104 3.09 8.15 -0.33
CA PHE A 104 1.68 8.25 -0.68
C PHE A 104 1.44 9.30 -1.75
N ALA A 105 2.19 10.41 -1.76
CA ALA A 105 2.13 11.39 -2.84
C ALA A 105 2.35 10.74 -4.22
N SER A 106 3.37 9.87 -4.36
CA SER A 106 3.62 9.17 -5.63
C SER A 106 2.48 8.22 -5.99
N ILE A 107 1.92 7.51 -5.01
CA ILE A 107 0.79 6.59 -5.23
C ILE A 107 -0.47 7.36 -5.64
N GLN A 108 -0.76 8.48 -4.98
CA GLN A 108 -1.89 9.35 -5.30
C GLN A 108 -1.80 9.91 -6.72
N GLN A 109 -0.59 10.33 -7.13
CA GLN A 109 -0.31 10.75 -8.50
C GLN A 109 -0.57 9.61 -9.49
N GLU A 110 -0.07 8.40 -9.23
CA GLU A 110 -0.33 7.23 -10.11
C GLU A 110 -1.81 6.84 -10.19
N ILE A 111 -2.54 6.94 -9.08
CA ILE A 111 -3.99 6.72 -9.05
C ILE A 111 -4.72 7.77 -9.89
N GLY A 112 -4.30 9.05 -9.82
CA GLY A 112 -4.89 10.14 -10.59
C GLY A 112 -4.57 10.08 -12.09
N GLN A 113 -3.46 9.43 -12.47
CA GLN A 113 -3.02 9.24 -13.85
C GLN A 113 -3.68 8.02 -14.54
N ALA A 114 -4.46 7.22 -13.81
CA ALA A 114 -5.27 6.17 -14.39
C ALA A 114 -6.53 6.80 -15.03
N HIS A 115 -6.36 7.38 -16.22
CA HIS A 115 -7.41 8.02 -16.99
C HIS A 115 -7.75 7.27 -18.27
#